data_AF-C7NV28-F1
#
_entry.id   AF-C7NV28-F1
#
_cell.length_a   1.000
_cell.length_b   1.000
_cell.length_c   1.000
_cell.angle_alpha   90.00
_cell.angle_beta   90.00
_cell.angle_gamma   90.00
#
_symmetry.space_group_name_H-M   'P 1'
#
loop_
_entity.id
_entity.type
_entity.pdbx_description
1 polymer ?
#
loop_
_entity_poly.entity_id
_entity_poly.type
_entity_poly.pdbx_seq_one_letter_code
_entity_poly.pdbx_strand_id
1 'polypeptide(L)'
;MAKTESPPEKTTVNIRMTESFLADVDTTWEDQGFNSRSEFIRAVLRDALKHPEFNRADLKAMLTSEAEIREGRTHSSDEVKAEYGLDGTARDDE
;
A
#
# COMPACT_ATOMS: atom_id res chain seq x y z
N MET A 1 36.89 20.48 -7.00
CA MET A 1 36.13 19.73 -8.02
C MET A 1 35.40 18.59 -7.32
N ALA A 2 34.09 18.74 -7.09
CA ALA A 2 33.30 17.67 -6.49
C ALA A 2 33.19 16.51 -7.49
N LYS A 3 33.68 15.33 -7.10
CA LYS A 3 33.55 14.09 -7.86
C LYS A 3 32.05 13.81 -7.99
N THR A 4 31.49 14.06 -9.17
CA THR A 4 30.13 13.64 -9.47
C THR A 4 30.13 12.12 -9.40
N GLU A 5 29.43 11.57 -8.42
CA GLU A 5 29.21 10.13 -8.32
C GLU A 5 28.59 9.66 -9.64
N SER A 6 29.25 8.71 -10.29
CA SER A 6 28.72 8.12 -11.52
C SER A 6 27.32 7.58 -11.24
N PRO A 7 26.36 7.75 -12.17
CA PRO A 7 25.03 7.21 -11.98
C PRO A 7 25.11 5.70 -11.68
N PRO A 8 24.23 5.19 -10.80
CA PRO A 8 24.25 3.79 -10.39
C PRO A 8 24.17 2.87 -11.61
N GLU A 9 24.89 1.75 -11.54
CA GLU A 9 24.88 0.74 -12.59
C GLU A 9 23.45 0.21 -12.82
N LYS A 10 23.06 0.05 -14.09
CA LYS A 10 21.71 -0.39 -14.48
C LYS A 10 21.81 -1.67 -15.29
N THR A 11 21.12 -2.70 -14.85
CA THR A 11 20.95 -3.94 -15.61
C THR A 11 19.59 -3.94 -16.32
N THR A 12 19.58 -4.38 -17.58
CA THR A 12 18.33 -4.51 -18.35
C THR A 12 17.65 -5.83 -17.98
N VAL A 13 16.36 -5.75 -17.66
CA VAL A 13 15.50 -6.91 -17.38
C VAL A 13 14.41 -7.00 -18.44
N ASN A 14 14.26 -8.17 -19.06
CA ASN A 14 13.21 -8.44 -20.05
C ASN A 14 11.98 -9.04 -19.35
N ILE A 15 10.82 -8.41 -19.52
CA ILE A 15 9.54 -8.86 -18.94
C ILE A 15 8.61 -9.27 -20.08
N ARG A 16 8.02 -10.47 -19.98
CA ARG A 16 6.99 -10.94 -20.91
C ARG A 16 5.61 -10.69 -20.31
N MET A 17 4.67 -10.21 -21.12
CA MET A 17 3.27 -9.97 -20.75
C MET A 17 2.37 -10.20 -21.96
N THR A 18 1.07 -10.38 -21.73
CA THR A 18 0.08 -10.44 -22.81
C THR A 18 -0.05 -9.07 -23.47
N GLU A 19 -0.44 -9.04 -24.74
CA GLU A 19 -0.65 -7.77 -25.47
C GLU A 19 -1.72 -6.90 -24.81
N SER A 20 -2.79 -7.53 -24.29
CA SER A 20 -3.84 -6.82 -23.56
C SER A 20 -3.30 -6.13 -22.31
N PHE A 21 -2.46 -6.82 -21.53
CA PHE A 21 -1.89 -6.24 -20.33
C PHE A 21 -0.86 -5.15 -20.66
N LEU A 22 -0.11 -5.30 -21.76
CA LEU A 22 0.77 -4.24 -22.23
C LEU A 22 -0.01 -2.96 -22.60
N ALA A 23 -1.17 -3.10 -23.25
CA ALA A 23 -2.03 -1.96 -23.58
C ALA A 23 -2.58 -1.25 -22.33
N ASP A 24 -2.95 -2.02 -21.29
CA ASP A 24 -3.38 -1.46 -20.00
C ASP A 24 -2.23 -0.69 -19.33
N VAL A 25 -1.01 -1.25 -19.34
CA VAL A 25 0.18 -0.58 -18.83
C VAL A 25 0.44 0.71 -19.60
N ASP A 26 0.34 0.67 -20.93
CA ASP A 26 0.56 1.82 -21.79
C ASP A 26 -0.38 2.98 -21.51
N THR A 27 -1.67 2.67 -21.42
CA THR A 27 -2.68 3.66 -21.03
C THR A 27 -2.38 4.23 -19.64
N THR A 28 -2.05 3.36 -18.68
CA THR A 28 -1.86 3.77 -17.28
C THR A 28 -0.64 4.69 -17.09
N TRP A 29 0.51 4.40 -17.70
CA TRP A 29 1.70 5.24 -17.48
C TRP A 29 1.57 6.62 -18.12
N GLU A 30 0.89 6.70 -19.27
CA GLU A 30 0.59 7.96 -19.96
C GLU A 30 -0.37 8.80 -19.11
N ASP A 31 -1.47 8.21 -18.63
CA ASP A 31 -2.47 8.88 -17.79
C ASP A 31 -1.85 9.39 -16.47
N GLN A 32 -0.88 8.66 -15.92
CA GLN A 32 -0.15 9.07 -14.71
C GLN A 32 1.01 10.04 -15.00
N GLY A 33 1.28 10.38 -16.26
CA GLY A 33 2.27 11.40 -16.65
C GLY A 33 3.74 10.97 -16.50
N PHE A 34 4.03 9.66 -16.57
CA PHE A 34 5.41 9.19 -16.57
C PHE A 34 6.10 9.54 -17.90
N ASN A 35 7.43 9.65 -17.94
CA ASN A 35 8.15 9.96 -19.18
C ASN A 35 8.37 8.73 -20.07
N SER A 36 8.21 7.53 -19.49
CA SER A 36 8.32 6.27 -20.23
C SER A 36 7.70 5.10 -19.46
N ARG A 37 7.29 4.07 -20.21
CA ARG A 37 6.89 2.77 -19.67
C ARG A 37 7.91 2.19 -18.69
N SER A 38 9.20 2.25 -19.02
CA SER A 38 10.27 1.72 -18.16
C SER A 38 10.42 2.49 -16.85
N GLU A 39 10.06 3.78 -16.82
CA GLU A 39 10.01 4.56 -15.60
C GLU A 39 8.86 4.11 -14.71
N PHE A 40 7.66 3.98 -15.28
CA PHE A 40 6.48 3.49 -14.59
C PHE A 40 6.69 2.09 -13.99
N ILE A 41 7.18 1.13 -14.79
CA ILE A 41 7.46 -0.23 -14.31
C ILE A 41 8.43 -0.22 -13.12
N ARG A 42 9.49 0.60 -13.18
CA ARG A 42 10.44 0.73 -12.06
C ARG A 42 9.82 1.41 -10.84
N ALA A 43 8.89 2.36 -11.03
CA ALA A 43 8.18 3.00 -9.93
C ALA A 43 7.28 2.00 -9.20
N VAL A 44 6.47 1.24 -9.94
CA VAL A 44 5.59 0.19 -9.40
C VAL A 44 6.41 -0.89 -8.67
N LEU A 45 7.50 -1.38 -9.28
CA LEU A 45 8.37 -2.37 -8.64
C LEU A 45 9.02 -1.83 -7.36
N ARG A 46 9.42 -0.55 -7.34
CA ARG A 46 10.00 0.07 -6.15
C ARG A 46 8.97 0.22 -5.04
N ASP A 47 7.75 0.60 -5.37
CA ASP A 47 6.64 0.74 -4.42
C ASP A 47 6.32 -0.59 -3.75
N ALA A 48 6.14 -1.65 -4.55
CA ALA A 48 5.90 -3.01 -4.05
C ALA A 48 7.02 -3.53 -3.14
N LEU A 49 8.27 -3.09 -3.34
CA LEU A 49 9.40 -3.45 -2.47
C LEU A 49 9.52 -2.57 -1.21
N LYS A 50 9.05 -1.32 -1.25
CA LYS A 50 9.10 -0.39 -0.12
C LYS A 50 7.94 -0.57 0.85
N HIS A 51 6.80 -1.02 0.34
CA HIS A 51 5.58 -1.24 1.10
C HIS A 51 5.08 -2.68 0.92
N PRO A 52 5.93 -3.70 1.20
CA PRO A 52 5.58 -5.10 0.97
C PRO A 52 4.40 -5.57 1.83
N GLU A 53 4.20 -4.93 2.99
CA GLU A 53 3.08 -5.19 3.88
C GLU A 53 1.75 -4.69 3.33
N PHE A 54 1.74 -3.61 2.52
CA PHE A 54 0.52 -3.01 2.01
C PHE A 54 0.04 -3.73 0.75
N ASN A 55 -0.95 -4.60 0.94
CA ASN A 55 -1.53 -5.39 -0.13
C ASN A 55 -3.05 -5.13 -0.26
N ARG A 56 -3.69 -5.83 -1.20
CA ARG A 56 -5.12 -5.66 -1.49
C ARG A 56 -6.02 -5.94 -0.28
N ALA A 57 -5.60 -6.78 0.65
CA ALA A 57 -6.35 -7.05 1.88
C ALA A 57 -6.35 -5.82 2.80
N ASP A 58 -5.21 -5.12 2.94
CA ASP A 58 -5.12 -3.93 3.78
C ASP A 58 -5.96 -2.79 3.21
N LEU A 59 -5.93 -2.60 1.88
CA LEU A 59 -6.83 -1.65 1.22
C LEU A 59 -8.30 -2.00 1.47
N LYS A 60 -8.66 -3.28 1.41
CA LYS A 60 -10.04 -3.73 1.69
C LYS A 60 -10.41 -3.48 3.15
N ALA A 61 -9.50 -3.72 4.09
CA ALA A 61 -9.71 -3.44 5.51
C ALA A 61 -9.96 -1.94 5.73
N MET A 62 -9.12 -1.07 5.17
CA MET A 62 -9.30 0.39 5.27
C MET A 62 -10.64 0.86 4.69
N LEU A 63 -11.03 0.38 3.51
CA LEU A 63 -12.32 0.73 2.89
C LEU A 63 -13.51 0.21 3.70
N THR A 64 -13.37 -0.96 4.34
CA THR A 64 -14.41 -1.52 5.21
C THR A 64 -14.56 -0.66 6.46
N SER A 65 -13.45 -0.26 7.09
CA SER A 65 -13.46 0.62 8.26
C SER A 65 -14.06 2.00 7.94
N GLU A 66 -13.76 2.58 6.78
CA GLU A 66 -14.38 3.85 6.33
C GLU A 66 -15.91 3.72 6.17
N ALA A 67 -16.37 2.60 5.60
CA ALA A 67 -17.81 2.33 5.49
C ALA A 67 -18.47 2.14 6.87
N GLU A 68 -17.82 1.43 7.78
CA GLU A 68 -18.29 1.23 9.17
C GLU A 68 -18.40 2.54 9.94
N ILE A 69 -17.41 3.44 9.79
CA ILE A 69 -17.44 4.79 10.37
C ILE A 69 -18.66 5.55 9.85
N ARG A 70 -18.88 5.54 8.53
CA ARG A 70 -20.00 6.26 7.89
C ARG A 70 -21.37 5.74 8.33
N GLU A 71 -21.47 4.42 8.54
CA GLU A 71 -22.69 3.75 8.96
C GLU A 71 -22.87 3.74 10.49
N GLY A 72 -21.93 4.30 11.25
CA GLY A 72 -21.97 4.31 12.71
C GLY A 72 -21.83 2.92 13.34
N ARG A 73 -21.25 1.96 12.62
CA ARG A 73 -21.00 0.58 13.08
C ARG A 73 -19.65 0.43 13.79
N THR A 74 -19.18 1.50 14.43
CA THR A 74 -17.92 1.54 15.17
C THR A 74 -18.18 1.48 16.66
N HIS A 75 -17.37 0.71 17.39
CA HIS A 75 -17.43 0.67 18.85
C HIS A 75 -16.58 1.78 19.46
N SER A 76 -17.03 2.31 20.60
CA SER A 76 -16.22 3.24 21.37
C SER A 76 -15.11 2.50 22.13
N SER A 77 -14.01 3.20 22.43
CA SER A 77 -12.90 2.63 23.21
C SER A 77 -13.36 2.09 24.57
N ASP A 78 -14.27 2.80 25.23
CA ASP A 78 -14.78 2.41 26.55
C ASP A 78 -15.69 1.18 26.47
N GLU A 79 -16.54 1.10 25.43
CA GLU A 79 -17.40 -0.06 25.15
C GLU A 79 -16.57 -1.33 24.91
N VAL A 80 -15.54 -1.25 24.05
CA VAL A 80 -14.64 -2.38 23.76
C VAL A 80 -13.88 -2.80 25.03
N LYS A 81 -13.39 -1.83 25.82
CA LYS A 81 -12.67 -2.15 27.05
C LYS A 81 -13.56 -2.82 28.08
N ALA A 82 -14.81 -2.39 28.23
CA ALA A 82 -15.77 -3.03 29.12
C ALA A 82 -16.11 -4.45 28.65
N GLU A 83 -16.31 -4.66 27.34
CA GLU A 83 -16.62 -5.97 26.76
C GLU A 83 -15.50 -7.00 26.98
N TYR A 84 -14.24 -6.57 26.83
CA TYR A 84 -13.07 -7.46 26.95
C TYR A 84 -12.40 -7.43 28.34
N GLY A 85 -12.96 -6.72 29.33
CA GLY A 85 -12.39 -6.61 30.68
C GLY A 85 -11.04 -5.89 30.74
N LEU A 86 -10.82 -4.95 29.83
CA LEU A 86 -9.61 -4.14 29.68
C LEU A 86 -9.76 -2.72 30.26
N ASP A 87 -10.88 -2.43 30.90
CA ASP A 87 -11.20 -1.16 31.57
C ASP A 87 -10.43 -0.95 32.89
N GLY A 88 -9.60 -1.93 33.28
CA GLY A 88 -8.71 -1.83 34.44
C GLY A 88 -9.38 -2.18 35.77
N THR A 89 -10.63 -2.63 35.77
CA THR A 89 -11.33 -3.07 37.00
C THR A 89 -11.13 -4.55 37.31
N ALA A 90 -10.45 -5.32 36.44
CA ALA A 90 -10.25 -6.77 36.58
C ALA A 90 -9.01 -7.20 37.39
N ARG A 91 -8.36 -6.29 38.14
CA ARG A 91 -7.33 -6.64 39.12
C ARG A 91 -7.60 -5.95 40.43
N ASP A 92 -8.47 -6.55 41.23
CA ASP A 92 -8.48 -6.47 42.70
C ASP A 92 -9.43 -7.56 43.19
N ASP A 93 -9.03 -8.83 43.05
CA ASP A 93 -9.57 -9.92 43.85
C ASP A 93 -8.39 -10.78 44.32
N GLU A 94 -8.28 -10.85 45.65
CA GLU A 94 -7.27 -11.47 46.53
C GLU A 94 -7.27 -13.01 46.49
#